data_AF-A0A6C0JKL2-F1
#
_entry.id   AF-A0A6C0JKL2-F1
#
_cell.length_a   1.000
_cell.length_b   1.000
_cell.length_c   1.000
_cell.angle_alpha   90.00
_cell.angle_beta   90.00
_cell.angle_gamma   90.00
#
_symmetry.space_group_name_H-M   'P 1'
#
loop_
_entity.id
_entity.type
_entity.pdbx_description
1 polymer ?
#
loop_
_entity_poly.entity_id
_entity_poly.type
_entity_poly.pdbx_seq_one_letter_code
_entity_poly.pdbx_strand_id
1 'polypeptide(L)'
;MEDDDYTRPDWRTFERLITTTTFINQIMNYEQNKRYKKKSVFNLVYTNMRETDFVIAYYYIYAYGVHKYISLFGGDAHIILSNKILNDRNELYKTYVCRSF
;
A
#
# COMPACT_ATOMS: atom_id res chain seq x y z
N MET A 1 4.93 -15.03 -44.88
CA MET A 1 4.92 -13.88 -43.95
C MET A 1 3.77 -14.14 -43.04
N GLU A 2 4.04 -14.79 -41.91
CA GLU A 2 3.06 -14.91 -40.83
C GLU A 2 3.20 -13.66 -39.99
N ASP A 3 2.10 -12.93 -39.88
CA ASP A 3 1.99 -11.77 -39.01
C ASP A 3 2.17 -12.27 -37.57
N ASP A 4 3.27 -11.84 -36.94
CA ASP A 4 3.47 -12.00 -35.50
C ASP A 4 2.32 -11.31 -34.78
N ASP A 5 1.32 -12.11 -34.40
CA ASP A 5 0.28 -11.76 -33.44
C ASP A 5 0.96 -11.53 -32.09
N TYR A 6 1.52 -10.32 -31.93
CA TYR A 6 1.95 -9.69 -30.67
C TYR A 6 0.70 -9.50 -29.80
N THR A 7 0.10 -10.62 -29.42
CA THR A 7 -1.06 -10.70 -28.55
C THR A 7 -0.69 -10.03 -27.25
N ARG A 8 -1.40 -8.94 -26.98
CA ARG A 8 -1.42 -8.23 -25.69
C ARG A 8 -1.38 -9.28 -24.56
N PRO A 9 -0.42 -9.19 -23.62
CA PRO A 9 -0.27 -10.19 -22.58
C PRO A 9 -1.61 -10.40 -21.87
N ASP A 10 -2.04 -11.66 -21.75
CA ASP A 10 -3.29 -11.99 -21.09
C ASP A 10 -3.22 -11.49 -19.64
N TRP A 11 -4.01 -10.47 -19.35
CA TRP A 11 -4.06 -9.83 -18.04
C TRP A 11 -4.50 -10.80 -16.94
N ARG A 12 -5.08 -11.95 -17.30
CA ARG A 12 -5.45 -13.03 -16.39
C ARG A 12 -4.28 -13.93 -16.00
N THR A 13 -3.28 -14.06 -16.88
CA THR A 13 -2.06 -14.85 -16.63
C THR A 13 -0.86 -13.98 -16.26
N PHE A 14 -1.03 -12.65 -16.34
CA PHE A 14 -0.03 -11.70 -15.88
C PHE A 14 0.14 -11.81 -14.36
N GLU A 15 1.09 -12.63 -13.94
CA GLU A 15 1.56 -12.63 -12.57
C GLU A 15 2.08 -11.22 -12.27
N ARG A 16 1.42 -10.54 -11.34
CA ARG A 16 1.83 -9.19 -10.95
C ARG A 16 3.22 -9.29 -10.34
N LEU A 17 4.23 -8.88 -11.10
CA LEU A 17 5.63 -8.77 -10.64
C LEU A 17 5.77 -7.86 -9.41
N ILE A 18 4.79 -6.99 -9.15
CA ILE A 18 4.78 -6.04 -8.04
C ILE A 18 3.51 -6.25 -7.20
N THR A 19 3.68 -6.60 -5.92
CA THR A 19 2.58 -6.67 -4.95
C THR A 19 2.20 -5.25 -4.48
N THR A 20 0.96 -5.05 -4.05
CA THR A 20 0.49 -3.74 -3.53
C THR A 20 1.36 -3.22 -2.39
N THR A 21 1.81 -4.10 -1.49
CA THR A 21 2.73 -3.77 -0.40
C THR A 21 4.08 -3.30 -0.93
N THR A 22 4.65 -4.01 -1.90
CA THR A 22 5.90 -3.60 -2.56
C THR A 22 5.73 -2.25 -3.26
N PHE A 23 4.62 -2.04 -3.95
CA PHE A 23 4.31 -0.77 -4.61
C PHE A 23 4.20 0.40 -3.62
N ILE A 24 3.45 0.22 -2.52
CA ILE A 24 3.32 1.23 -1.46
C ILE A 24 4.68 1.51 -0.85
N ASN A 25 5.43 0.48 -0.46
CA ASN A 25 6.75 0.66 0.13
C ASN A 25 7.72 1.35 -0.83
N GLN A 26 7.69 1.01 -2.12
CA GLN A 26 8.53 1.63 -3.13
C GLN A 26 8.14 3.09 -3.31
N ILE A 27 6.87 3.43 -3.55
CA ILE A 27 6.45 4.83 -3.74
C ILE A 27 6.71 5.67 -2.49
N MET A 28 6.37 5.13 -1.32
CA MET A 28 6.47 5.86 -0.05
C MET A 28 7.90 5.98 0.45
N ASN A 29 8.83 5.15 -0.03
CA ASN A 29 10.27 5.32 0.21
C ASN A 29 10.83 6.42 -0.70
N TYR A 30 10.35 7.64 -0.43
CA TYR A 30 10.69 8.84 -1.16
C TYR A 30 12.22 9.03 -1.25
N GLU A 31 12.95 8.78 -0.16
CA GLU A 31 14.40 8.94 -0.10
C GLU A 31 15.19 7.97 -0.98
N GLN A 32 14.69 6.75 -1.23
CA GLN A 32 15.34 5.82 -2.15
C GLN A 32 15.04 6.15 -3.63
N ASN A 33 13.98 6.88 -3.91
CA ASN A 33 13.55 7.23 -5.27
C ASN A 33 14.16 8.53 -5.81
N LYS A 34 15.39 8.90 -5.43
CA LYS A 34 16.05 10.15 -5.86
C LYS A 34 16.04 10.37 -7.38
N ARG A 35 16.13 9.29 -8.17
CA ARG A 35 16.07 9.34 -9.65
C ARG A 35 14.66 9.68 -10.17
N TYR A 36 13.61 9.26 -9.47
CA TYR A 36 12.22 9.50 -9.87
C TYR A 36 11.65 10.81 -9.31
N LYS A 37 12.21 11.37 -8.22
CA LYS A 37 11.83 12.69 -7.66
C LYS A 37 11.84 13.84 -8.69
N LYS A 38 12.68 13.71 -9.73
CA LYS A 38 12.77 14.71 -10.82
C LYS A 38 11.64 14.59 -11.86
N LYS A 39 10.88 13.50 -11.85
CA LYS A 39 9.79 13.26 -12.80
C LYS A 39 8.48 13.79 -12.22
N SER A 40 7.84 14.72 -12.94
CA SER A 40 6.55 15.31 -12.56
C SER A 40 5.47 14.26 -12.32
N VAL A 41 5.41 13.23 -13.16
CA VAL A 41 4.46 12.11 -13.03
C VAL A 41 4.66 11.35 -11.72
N PHE A 42 5.91 11.12 -11.29
CA PHE A 42 6.18 10.44 -10.02
C PHE A 42 5.70 11.29 -8.85
N ASN A 43 5.97 12.59 -8.85
CA ASN A 43 5.53 13.49 -7.79
C ASN A 43 4.01 13.58 -7.72
N LEU A 44 3.32 13.63 -8.87
CA LEU A 44 1.87 13.61 -8.93
C LEU A 44 1.30 12.32 -8.31
N VAL A 45 1.81 11.16 -8.72
CA VAL A 45 1.36 9.86 -8.18
C VAL A 45 1.67 9.76 -6.69
N TYR A 46 2.87 10.15 -6.27
CA TYR A 46 3.29 10.14 -4.86
C TYR A 46 2.38 11.01 -4.00
N THR A 47 2.12 12.26 -4.41
CA THR A 47 1.26 13.18 -3.66
C THR A 47 -0.15 12.63 -3.52
N ASN A 48 -0.76 12.20 -4.63
CA ASN A 48 -2.12 11.67 -4.61
C ASN A 48 -2.23 10.40 -3.76
N MET A 49 -1.24 9.50 -3.85
CA MET A 49 -1.26 8.27 -3.05
C MET A 49 -1.04 8.52 -1.57
N ARG A 50 -0.09 9.39 -1.21
CA ARG A 50 0.24 9.70 0.19
C ARG A 50 -0.95 10.27 0.95
N GLU A 51 -1.80 11.04 0.28
CA GLU A 51 -2.97 11.68 0.87
C GLU A 51 -4.23 10.81 0.83
N THR A 52 -4.15 9.58 0.32
CA THR A 52 -5.30 8.67 0.41
C THR A 52 -5.52 8.16 1.83
N ASP A 53 -6.79 8.06 2.23
CA ASP A 53 -7.21 7.45 3.50
C ASP A 53 -6.62 6.04 3.68
N PHE A 54 -6.48 5.31 2.57
CA PHE A 54 -5.86 3.99 2.58
C PHE A 54 -4.39 4.02 3.04
N VAL A 55 -3.57 4.93 2.50
CA VAL A 55 -2.16 5.03 2.90
C VAL A 55 -2.03 5.55 4.32
N ILE A 56 -2.87 6.51 4.73
CA ILE A 56 -2.92 6.98 6.12
C ILE A 56 -3.23 5.82 7.05
N ALA A 57 -4.28 5.04 6.77
CA ALA A 57 -4.65 3.85 7.54
C ALA A 57 -3.52 2.81 7.56
N TYR A 58 -2.90 2.53 6.41
CA TYR A 58 -1.83 1.55 6.27
C TYR A 58 -0.63 1.81 7.20
N TYR A 59 -0.25 3.08 7.37
CA TYR A 59 0.83 3.47 8.28
C TYR A 59 0.37 3.58 9.73
N TYR A 60 -0.78 4.19 9.99
CA TYR A 60 -1.29 4.38 11.36
C TYR A 60 -1.62 3.07 12.04
N ILE A 61 -2.30 2.15 11.35
CA ILE A 61 -2.72 0.87 11.92
C ILE A 61 -1.50 0.04 12.33
N TYR A 62 -0.42 0.08 11.55
CA TYR A 62 0.81 -0.62 11.92
C TYR A 62 1.51 0.00 13.14
N ALA A 63 1.54 1.33 13.23
CA ALA A 63 2.25 2.01 14.31
C ALA A 63 1.47 2.00 15.64
N TYR A 64 0.13 2.08 15.57
CA TYR A 64 -0.71 2.37 16.73
C TYR A 64 -1.94 1.47 16.86
N GLY A 65 -2.19 0.58 15.90
CA GLY A 65 -3.36 -0.28 15.87
C GLY A 65 -4.62 0.39 15.30
N VAL A 66 -5.58 -0.45 14.90
CA VAL A 66 -6.83 -0.01 14.27
C VAL A 66 -7.69 0.87 15.19
N HIS A 67 -7.71 0.60 16.49
CA HIS A 67 -8.55 1.38 17.42
C HIS A 67 -8.08 2.83 17.56
N LYS A 68 -6.76 3.05 17.56
CA LYS A 68 -6.22 4.42 17.59
C LYS A 68 -6.51 5.17 16.30
N TYR A 69 -6.42 4.49 15.16
CA TYR A 69 -6.84 5.05 13.87
C TYR A 69 -8.32 5.47 13.92
N ILE A 70 -9.23 4.58 14.34
CA ILE A 70 -10.67 4.88 14.43
C ILE A 70 -10.95 6.05 15.40
N SER A 71 -10.21 6.16 16.51
CA SER A 71 -10.40 7.29 17.43
C SER A 71 -10.07 8.66 16.82
N LEU A 72 -9.22 8.70 15.80
CA LEU A 72 -8.77 9.94 15.17
C LEU A 72 -9.51 10.26 13.88
N PHE A 73 -9.83 9.23 13.09
CA PHE A 73 -10.38 9.38 11.74
C PHE A 73 -11.82 8.85 11.61
N GLY A 74 -12.36 8.21 12.65
CA GLY A 74 -13.66 7.55 12.63
C GLY A 74 -13.65 6.21 11.89
N GLY A 75 -14.85 5.68 11.63
CA GLY A 75 -15.06 4.44 10.88
C GLY A 75 -15.33 3.22 11.76
N ASP A 76 -15.43 2.05 11.11
CA ASP A 76 -15.77 0.78 11.72
C ASP A 76 -14.64 -0.23 11.50
N ALA A 77 -14.22 -0.90 12.57
CA ALA A 77 -13.11 -1.84 12.53
C ALA A 77 -13.38 -3.05 11.62
N HIS A 78 -14.60 -3.57 11.58
CA HIS A 78 -14.97 -4.69 10.72
C HIS A 78 -14.89 -4.29 9.25
N ILE A 79 -15.32 -3.08 8.90
CA ILE A 79 -15.21 -2.56 7.53
C ILE A 79 -13.75 -2.34 7.16
N ILE A 80 -12.98 -1.66 8.02
CA ILE A 80 -11.57 -1.34 7.75
C ILE A 80 -10.73 -2.61 7.62
N LEU A 81 -10.89 -3.57 8.54
CA LEU A 81 -10.15 -4.82 8.55
C LEU A 81 -10.71 -5.88 7.58
N SER A 82 -11.84 -5.64 6.93
CA SER A 82 -12.25 -6.45 5.77
C SER A 82 -11.25 -6.33 4.62
N ASN A 83 -10.48 -5.24 4.57
CA ASN A 83 -9.35 -5.12 3.68
C ASN A 83 -8.17 -5.97 4.19
N LYS A 84 -7.83 -7.01 3.44
CA LYS A 84 -6.74 -7.95 3.78
C LYS A 84 -5.42 -7.25 4.12
N ILE A 85 -5.03 -6.22 3.35
CA ILE A 85 -3.75 -5.53 3.57
C ILE A 85 -3.77 -4.79 4.91
N LEU A 86 -4.86 -4.07 5.23
CA LEU A 86 -4.97 -3.35 6.50
C LEU A 86 -5.10 -4.31 7.69
N ASN A 87 -5.74 -5.47 7.49
CA ASN A 87 -5.77 -6.52 8.50
C ASN A 87 -4.36 -7.08 8.78
N ASP A 88 -3.59 -7.39 7.73
CA ASP A 88 -2.21 -7.85 7.89
C ASP A 88 -1.36 -6.81 8.65
N ARG A 89 -1.58 -5.50 8.42
CA ARG A 89 -0.93 -4.43 9.21
C ARG A 89 -1.34 -4.43 10.68
N ASN A 90 -2.60 -4.67 10.98
CA ASN A 90 -3.10 -4.74 12.35
C ASN A 90 -2.56 -5.98 13.09
N GLU A 91 -2.43 -7.13 12.41
CA GLU A 91 -1.82 -8.33 12.99
C GLU A 91 -0.31 -8.15 13.26
N LEU A 92 0.40 -7.44 12.37
CA LEU A 92 1.79 -7.05 12.61
C LEU A 92 1.93 -6.15 13.84
N TYR A 93 1.04 -5.17 14.00
CA TYR A 93 1.00 -4.32 15.19
C TYR A 93 0.80 -5.14 16.47
N LYS A 94 -0.20 -6.03 16.49
CA LYS A 94 -0.46 -6.92 17.65
C LYS A 94 0.79 -7.73 17.99
N THR A 95 1.46 -8.30 16.99
CA THR A 95 2.69 -9.06 17.19
C THR A 95 3.82 -8.22 17.78
N TYR A 96 3.98 -6.97 17.31
CA TYR A 96 4.98 -6.04 17.84
C TYR A 96 4.72 -5.67 19.31
N VAL A 97 3.47 -5.34 19.65
CA VAL A 97 3.11 -4.98 21.02
C VAL A 97 3.23 -6.17 21.98
N CYS A 98 2.76 -7.36 21.58
CA CYS A 98 2.85 -8.56 22.41
C CYS A 98 4.29 -9.05 22.67
N ARG A 99 5.26 -8.68 21.82
CA ARG A 99 6.68 -8.99 22.03
C ARG A 99 7.43 -7.96 22.87
N SER A 100 6.78 -6.87 23.24
CA SER A 100 7.38 -5.76 24.00
C SER A 100 7.14 -5.85 25.52
N PHE A 101 6.60 -6.99 25.99
CA PHE A 101 6.39 -7.36 27.39
C PHE A 101 6.96 -8.75 27.63
#